data_AF-A0A7R7VEN1-F1
#
_entry.id   AF-A0A7R7VEN1-F1
#
_cell.length_a   1.000
_cell.length_b   1.000
_cell.length_c   1.000
_cell.angle_alpha   90.00
_cell.angle_beta   90.00
_cell.angle_gamma   90.00
#
_symmetry.space_group_name_H-M   'P 1'
#
loop_
_entity.id
_entity.type
_entity.pdbx_description
1 polymer ?
#
loop_
_entity_poly.entity_id
_entity_poly.type
_entity_poly.pdbx_seq_one_letter_code
_entity_poly.pdbx_strand_id
1 'polypeptide(L)' 'MDPKVLIVLTSVAKIPGTDHQIGWFSPEFAHAYYVLKEKAEMVIASPDGGETPLDPPR' A
#
# COMPACT_ATOMS: atom_id res chain seq x y z
N MET A 1 -2.30 12.40 -22.28
CA MET A 1 -2.70 11.85 -20.98
C MET A 1 -1.42 11.46 -20.28
N ASP A 2 -1.28 11.85 -19.02
CA ASP A 2 -0.15 11.41 -18.20
C ASP A 2 -0.24 9.90 -17.99
N PRO A 3 0.89 9.19 -17.84
CA PRO A 3 0.86 7.76 -17.56
C PRO A 3 0.13 7.49 -16.25
N LYS A 4 -0.57 6.36 -16.17
CA LYS A 4 -1.28 5.91 -14.97
C LYS A 4 -0.55 4.74 -14.32
N VAL A 5 -0.39 4.79 -13.00
CA VAL A 5 0.23 3.72 -12.20
C VAL A 5 -0.79 3.21 -11.19
N LEU A 6 -1.07 1.91 -11.25
CA LEU A 6 -1.86 1.21 -10.23
C LEU A 6 -0.92 0.67 -9.14
N ILE A 7 -1.12 1.10 -7.90
CA ILE A 7 -0.45 0.57 -6.71
C ILE A 7 -1.46 -0.28 -5.96
N VAL A 8 -1.12 -1.56 -5.75
CA VAL A 8 -1.98 -2.49 -5.02
C VAL A 8 -1.37 -2.76 -3.64
N LEU A 9 -2.10 -2.39 -2.60
CA LEU A 9 -1.72 -2.63 -1.21
C LEU A 9 -2.41 -3.89 -0.68
N THR A 10 -1.76 -4.57 0.26
CA THR A 10 -2.33 -5.76 0.91
C THR A 10 -3.62 -5.43 1.67
N SER A 11 -4.54 -6.39 1.75
CA SER A 11 -5.69 -6.36 2.67
C SER A 11 -5.47 -7.20 3.94
N VAL A 12 -4.30 -7.85 4.07
CA VAL A 12 -4.01 -8.76 5.17
C VAL A 12 -3.44 -8.00 6.37
N ALA A 13 -4.17 -8.01 7.49
CA ALA A 13 -3.80 -7.31 8.74
C ALA A 13 -3.11 -8.20 9.79
N LYS A 14 -3.01 -9.51 9.54
CA LYS A 14 -2.57 -10.51 10.52
C LYS A 14 -2.01 -11.75 9.83
N ILE A 15 -0.91 -12.31 10.33
CA ILE A 15 -0.36 -13.56 9.80
C ILE A 15 -1.32 -14.71 10.14
N PRO A 16 -1.82 -15.48 9.15
CA PRO A 16 -2.72 -16.60 9.40
C PRO A 16 -2.15 -17.58 10.44
N GLY A 17 -2.94 -17.89 11.47
CA GLY A 17 -2.55 -18.84 12.52
C GLY A 17 -1.69 -18.29 13.66
N THR A 18 -1.42 -16.98 13.70
CA THR A 18 -0.70 -16.32 14.82
C THR A 18 -1.46 -15.09 15.29
N ASP A 19 -1.12 -14.48 16.44
CA ASP A 19 -1.64 -13.18 16.86
C ASP A 19 -0.84 -11.96 16.37
N HIS A 20 0.11 -12.18 15.44
CA HIS A 20 0.98 -11.14 14.94
C HIS A 20 0.30 -10.26 13.89
N GLN A 21 0.21 -8.96 14.16
CA GLN A 21 -0.32 -7.95 13.23
C GLN A 21 0.71 -7.58 12.17
N ILE A 22 0.26 -7.42 10.92
CA ILE A 22 1.09 -7.03 9.77
C ILE A 22 0.31 -6.06 8.88
N GLY A 23 0.98 -5.47 7.90
CA GLY A 23 0.35 -4.62 6.89
C GLY A 23 1.31 -4.28 5.76
N TRP A 24 1.03 -3.22 5.02
CA TRP A 24 1.99 -2.65 4.07
C TRP A 24 2.98 -1.72 4.80
N PHE A 25 4.23 -1.66 4.34
CA PHE A 25 5.28 -0.88 4.99
C PHE A 25 5.33 0.56 4.44
N SER A 26 5.20 1.56 5.31
CA SER A 26 5.07 2.97 4.89
C SER A 26 6.21 3.47 3.96
N PRO A 27 7.49 3.20 4.24
CA PRO A 27 8.58 3.60 3.36
C PRO A 27 8.54 2.99 1.95
N GLU A 28 8.01 1.77 1.78
CA GLU A 28 7.91 1.14 0.45
C GLU A 28 6.92 1.89 -0.45
N PHE A 29 5.79 2.31 0.13
CA PHE A 29 4.82 3.13 -0.59
C PHE A 29 5.31 4.57 -0.78
N ALA A 30 5.77 5.22 0.30
CA ALA A 30 6.14 6.63 0.29
C ALA A 30 7.27 6.93 -0.69
N HIS A 31 8.32 6.10 -0.74
CA HIS A 31 9.43 6.31 -1.67
C HIS A 31 8.96 6.28 -3.13
N ALA A 32 8.18 5.29 -3.53
CA ALA A 32 7.65 5.21 -4.89
C ALA A 32 6.70 6.37 -5.19
N TYR A 33 5.82 6.71 -4.26
CA TYR A 33 4.89 7.83 -4.37
C TYR A 33 5.63 9.15 -4.65
N TYR A 34 6.64 9.50 -3.85
CA TYR A 34 7.35 10.77 -4.02
C TYR A 34 8.18 10.84 -5.30
N VAL A 35 8.69 9.70 -5.79
CA VAL A 35 9.41 9.63 -7.08
C VAL A 35 8.47 9.81 -8.28
N LEU A 36 7.22 9.35 -8.15
CA LEU A 36 6.28 9.24 -9.27
C LEU A 36 5.18 10.31 -9.30
N LYS A 37 4.86 10.97 -8.18
CA LYS A 37 3.71 11.88 -8.04
C LYS A 37 3.63 13.03 -9.04
N GLU A 38 4.78 13.52 -9.54
CA GLU A 38 4.82 14.62 -10.55
C GLU A 38 4.91 14.09 -11.99
N LYS A 39 4.95 12.76 -12.17
CA LYS A 39 5.22 12.09 -13.46
C LYS A 39 4.07 11.20 -13.92
N ALA A 40 3.21 10.78 -13.00
CA ALA A 40 2.13 9.85 -13.28
C ALA A 40 0.93 10.08 -12.36
N GLU A 41 -0.26 9.85 -12.89
CA GLU A 41 -1.48 9.72 -12.09
C GLU A 41 -1.42 8.38 -11.34
N MET A 42 -1.56 8.43 -10.01
CA MET A 42 -1.52 7.24 -9.17
C MET A 42 -2.94 6.82 -8.78
N VAL A 43 -3.23 5.54 -8.96
CA VAL A 43 -4.44 4.88 -8.48
C VAL A 43 -4.03 3.89 -7.40
N ILE A 44 -4.62 4.00 -6.22
CA ILE A 44 -4.37 3.08 -5.11
C ILE A 44 -5.58 2.14 -4.98
N ALA A 45 -5.31 0.84 -4.89
CA ALA A 45 -6.32 -0.18 -4.70
C ALA A 45 -5.86 -1.25 -3.71
N SER A 46 -6.79 -2.08 -3.27
CA SER A 46 -6.55 -3.28 -2.48
C SER A 46 -7.52 -4.39 -2.89
N PRO A 47 -7.20 -5.67 -2.65
CA PRO A 47 -8.08 -6.78 -2.99
C PRO A 47 -9.50 -6.65 -2.42
N ASP A 48 -9.62 -6.24 -1.15
CA ASP A 48 -10.92 -6.11 -0.47
C ASP A 48 -11.56 -4.71 -0.62
N GLY A 49 -10.87 -3.78 -1.28
CA GLY A 49 -11.24 -2.36 -1.30
C GLY A 49 -11.13 -1.69 0.07
N GLY A 50 -11.55 -0.43 0.15
CA GLY A 50 -11.57 0.32 1.41
C GLY A 50 -10.19 0.63 2.00
N GLU A 51 -10.15 0.79 3.32
CA GLU A 51 -8.93 1.07 4.08
C GLU A 51 -8.02 -0.16 4.16
N THR A 52 -6.71 0.04 4.03
CA THR A 52 -5.72 -1.04 4.02
C THR A 52 -4.89 -1.05 5.30
N PRO A 53 -4.55 -2.24 5.85
CA PRO A 53 -3.76 -2.34 7.07
C PRO A 53 -2.33 -1.84 6.85
N LEU A 54 -1.96 -0.79 7.57
CA LEU A 54 -0.56 -0.34 7.68
C LEU A 54 0.19 -1.23 8.67
N ASP A 55 1.44 -1.58 8.36
CA ASP A 55 2.31 -2.33 9.25
C ASP A 55 2.51 -1.55 10.58
N PRO A 56 2.26 -2.17 11.75
CA PRO A 56 2.42 -1.51 13.04
C PRO A 56 3.84 -0.91 13.23
N PRO A 57 3.95 0.20 13.97
CA PRO A 57 5.26 0.69 14.39
C PRO A 57 5.96 -0.40 15.22
N ARG A 58 7.26 -0.59 14.97
CA ARG A 58 8.11 -1.45 15.80
C ARG A 58 8.44 -0.81 17.14
#